data_AF-A0AAD4JAN0-F1
#
_entry.id   AF-A0AAD4JAN0-F1
#
_cell.length_a   1.000
_cell.length_b   1.000
_cell.length_c   1.000
_cell.angle_alpha   90.00
_cell.angle_beta   90.00
_cell.angle_gamma   90.00
#
_symmetry.space_group_name_H-M   'P 1'
#
loop_
_entity.id
_entity.type
_entity.pdbx_description
1 polymer ?
#
loop_
_entity_poly.entity_id
_entity_poly.type
_entity_poly.pdbx_seq_one_letter_code
_entity_poly.pdbx_strand_id
1 'polypeptide(L)'
;MTLIDKLIFLVVHFLDKSGIAWHRLPVILGLIYLVLRRHLHEQYNLFNVGQKPAVGPTFDPAAVPFRTADGEFNDPDDKATGSSGSFFGRNVLPHKQNNKIELRAAEEVASQCPLKSFRFYKSKEIQIDNGDNGIKTGFLNRRTPWW
;
A
#
# COMPACT_ATOMS: atom_id res chain seq x y z
N MET A 1 -7.29 -8.80 16.31
CA MET A 1 -6.47 -9.96 15.90
C MET A 1 -7.12 -11.24 16.40
N THR A 2 -7.12 -12.29 15.59
CA THR A 2 -7.57 -13.64 16.01
C THR A 2 -6.65 -14.22 17.08
N LEU A 3 -7.06 -15.32 17.75
CA LEU A 3 -6.20 -15.99 18.74
C LEU A 3 -4.90 -16.51 18.09
N ILE A 4 -5.01 -17.10 16.90
CA ILE A 4 -3.88 -17.63 16.13
C ILE A 4 -2.93 -16.49 15.77
N ASP A 5 -3.43 -15.38 15.26
CA ASP A 5 -2.58 -14.25 14.86
C ASP A 5 -1.88 -13.60 16.06
N LYS A 6 -2.49 -13.60 17.25
CA LYS A 6 -1.82 -13.17 18.49
C LYS A 6 -0.64 -14.09 18.82
N LEU A 7 -0.81 -15.41 18.69
CA LEU A 7 0.28 -16.36 18.91
C LEU A 7 1.40 -16.17 17.89
N ILE A 8 1.05 -16.04 16.60
CA ILE A 8 2.02 -15.74 15.54
C ILE A 8 2.77 -14.45 15.84
N PHE A 9 2.05 -13.39 16.21
CA PHE A 9 2.65 -12.11 16.58
C PHE A 9 3.62 -12.24 17.75
N LEU A 10 3.27 -12.99 18.81
CA LEU A 10 4.17 -13.23 19.93
C LEU A 10 5.46 -13.93 19.50
N VAL A 11 5.39 -14.92 18.61
CA VAL A 11 6.57 -15.61 18.07
C VAL A 11 7.45 -14.65 17.26
N VAL A 12 6.86 -13.92 16.31
CA VAL A 12 7.58 -12.94 15.47
C VAL A 12 8.24 -11.88 16.35
N HIS A 13 7.47 -11.28 17.27
CA HIS A 13 7.94 -10.22 18.15
C HIS A 13 9.00 -10.69 19.15
N PHE A 14 8.90 -11.93 19.65
CA PHE A 14 9.93 -12.53 20.48
C PHE A 14 11.26 -12.63 19.72
N LEU A 15 11.25 -13.16 18.51
CA LEU A 15 12.45 -13.25 17.67
C LEU A 15 13.03 -11.87 17.35
N ASP A 16 12.16 -10.88 17.08
CA ASP A 16 12.57 -9.49 16.85
C ASP A 16 13.31 -8.89 18.05
N LYS A 17 12.89 -9.24 19.28
CA LYS A 17 13.47 -8.71 20.52
C LYS A 17 14.57 -9.57 21.14
N SER A 18 14.73 -10.81 20.68
CA SER A 18 15.69 -11.78 21.24
C SER A 18 17.17 -11.42 21.02
N GLY A 19 17.47 -10.44 20.15
CA GLY A 19 18.83 -10.07 19.76
C GLY A 19 19.48 -11.03 18.74
N ILE A 20 18.88 -12.18 18.48
CA ILE A 20 19.35 -13.16 17.48
C ILE A 20 19.10 -12.62 16.05
N ALA A 21 18.06 -11.81 15.85
CA ALA A 21 17.59 -11.28 14.58
C ALA A 21 17.23 -12.38 13.56
N TRP A 22 16.03 -12.32 12.97
CA TRP A 22 15.50 -13.38 12.11
C TRP A 22 16.42 -13.75 10.93
N HIS A 23 17.18 -12.77 10.43
CA HIS A 23 18.09 -12.93 9.29
C HIS A 23 19.41 -13.65 9.65
N ARG A 24 19.65 -13.97 10.93
CA ARG A 24 20.80 -14.78 11.36
C ARG A 24 20.42 -16.24 11.65
N LEU A 25 19.15 -16.60 11.47
CA LEU A 25 18.69 -17.98 11.64
C LEU A 25 19.12 -18.84 10.44
N PRO A 26 19.25 -20.17 10.61
CA PRO A 26 19.27 -21.09 9.47
C PRO A 26 18.11 -20.82 8.51
N VAL A 27 18.36 -21.00 7.21
CA VAL A 27 17.45 -20.58 6.13
C VAL A 27 16.00 -21.02 6.37
N ILE A 28 15.76 -22.28 6.73
CA ILE A 28 14.41 -22.81 6.96
C ILE A 28 13.68 -22.04 8.07
N LEU A 29 14.36 -21.74 9.17
CA LEU A 29 13.78 -20.98 10.28
C LEU A 29 13.54 -19.51 9.91
N GLY A 30 14.43 -18.93 9.12
CA GLY A 30 14.24 -17.59 8.54
C GLY A 30 13.02 -17.54 7.62
N LEU A 31 12.82 -18.56 6.78
CA LEU A 31 11.64 -18.66 5.90
C LEU A 31 10.34 -18.82 6.70
N ILE A 32 10.34 -19.62 7.76
CA ILE A 32 9.18 -19.75 8.67
C ILE A 32 8.83 -18.38 9.26
N TYR A 33 9.82 -17.65 9.79
CA TYR A 33 9.61 -16.29 10.30
C TYR A 33 9.00 -15.37 9.24
N LEU A 34 9.54 -15.38 8.01
CA LEU A 34 9.07 -14.51 6.93
C LEU A 34 7.63 -14.83 6.50
N VAL A 35 7.25 -16.10 6.41
CA VAL A 35 5.88 -16.50 6.08
C VAL A 35 4.91 -16.04 7.18
N LEU A 36 5.28 -16.24 8.46
CA LEU A 36 4.47 -15.79 9.60
C LEU A 36 4.29 -14.26 9.62
N ARG A 37 5.38 -13.50 9.41
CA ARG A 37 5.32 -12.04 9.34
C ARG A 37 4.53 -11.55 8.13
N ARG A 38 4.69 -12.20 6.97
CA ARG A 38 3.93 -11.87 5.76
C ARG A 38 2.43 -12.10 5.96
N HIS A 39 2.02 -13.22 6.56
CA HIS A 39 0.62 -13.48 6.91
C HIS A 39 0.02 -12.36 7.77
N LEU A 40 0.75 -11.92 8.81
CA LEU A 40 0.29 -10.78 9.61
C LEU A 40 0.14 -9.50 8.78
N HIS A 41 1.05 -9.22 7.85
CA HIS A 41 0.92 -8.06 6.97
C HIS A 41 -0.25 -8.18 5.99
N GLU A 42 -0.51 -9.36 5.44
CA GLU A 42 -1.67 -9.60 4.57
C GLU A 42 -2.98 -9.39 5.32
N GLN A 43 -3.07 -9.82 6.58
CA GLN A 43 -4.28 -9.69 7.39
C GLN A 43 -4.52 -8.29 7.96
N TYR A 44 -3.45 -7.54 8.27
CA TYR A 44 -3.56 -6.30 9.07
C TYR A 44 -2.98 -5.06 8.38
N ASN A 45 -2.40 -5.19 7.19
CA ASN A 45 -1.75 -4.11 6.46
C ASN A 45 -2.16 -4.05 4.98
N LEU A 46 -3.37 -4.47 4.63
CA LEU A 46 -3.97 -4.24 3.32
C LEU A 46 -5.29 -3.48 3.52
N PHE A 47 -5.26 -2.18 3.28
CA PHE A 47 -6.44 -1.31 3.40
C PHE A 47 -6.88 -0.84 2.03
N ASN A 48 -8.15 -1.10 1.70
CA ASN A 48 -8.76 -0.60 0.48
C ASN A 48 -8.98 0.91 0.56
N VAL A 49 -8.74 1.58 -0.56
CA VAL A 49 -8.97 3.01 -0.74
C VAL A 49 -9.87 3.17 -1.95
N GLY A 50 -11.11 3.58 -1.74
CA GLY A 50 -12.11 3.69 -2.81
C GLY A 50 -13.33 2.82 -2.53
N GLN A 51 -14.15 2.61 -3.55
CA GLN A 51 -15.24 1.65 -3.47
C GLN A 51 -14.69 0.24 -3.35
N LYS A 52 -15.42 -0.62 -2.63
CA LYS A 52 -15.10 -2.04 -2.59
C LYS A 52 -15.52 -2.68 -3.92
N PRO A 53 -14.76 -3.68 -4.40
CA PRO A 53 -15.18 -4.54 -5.50
C PRO A 53 -16.63 -5.01 -5.35
N ALA A 54 -17.31 -5.19 -6.49
CA ALA A 54 -18.58 -5.90 -6.50
C ALA A 54 -18.39 -7.34 -6.00
N VAL A 55 -19.46 -7.95 -5.49
CA VAL A 55 -19.41 -9.36 -5.09
C VAL A 55 -19.69 -10.23 -6.31
N GLY A 56 -18.67 -10.96 -6.76
CA GLY A 56 -18.73 -11.95 -7.83
C GLY A 56 -18.25 -11.45 -9.20
N PRO A 57 -18.21 -12.34 -10.21
CA PRO A 57 -17.57 -12.03 -11.48
C PRO A 57 -18.27 -10.88 -12.21
N THR A 58 -17.48 -9.89 -12.63
CA THR A 58 -17.98 -8.73 -13.38
C THR A 58 -17.85 -8.89 -14.89
N PHE A 59 -17.10 -9.91 -15.34
CA PHE A 59 -16.91 -10.30 -16.74
C PHE A 59 -16.46 -11.76 -16.82
N ASP A 60 -16.46 -12.34 -18.03
CA ASP A 60 -15.85 -13.64 -18.31
C ASP A 60 -14.35 -13.50 -18.61
N PRO A 61 -13.43 -14.02 -17.75
CA PRO A 61 -11.99 -13.92 -17.99
C PRO A 61 -11.53 -14.61 -19.26
N ALA A 62 -12.25 -15.63 -19.74
CA ALA A 62 -11.91 -16.31 -20.98
C ALA A 62 -12.11 -15.41 -22.22
N ALA A 63 -12.96 -14.38 -22.12
CA ALA A 63 -13.17 -13.41 -23.19
C ALA A 63 -12.00 -12.41 -23.33
N VAL A 64 -11.14 -12.27 -22.29
CA VAL A 64 -9.99 -11.36 -22.28
C VAL A 64 -8.71 -12.12 -21.88
N PRO A 65 -8.20 -13.03 -22.72
CA PRO A 65 -7.05 -13.87 -22.39
C PRO A 65 -5.70 -13.16 -22.60
N PHE A 66 -5.67 -11.82 -22.48
CA PHE A 66 -4.50 -10.99 -22.73
C PHE A 66 -4.51 -9.77 -21.81
N ARG A 67 -3.35 -9.12 -21.65
CA ARG A 67 -3.23 -7.87 -20.89
C ARG A 67 -3.75 -6.70 -21.71
N THR A 68 -4.76 -6.02 -21.21
CA THR A 68 -5.32 -4.81 -21.82
C THR A 68 -4.35 -3.64 -21.66
N ALA A 69 -4.47 -2.64 -22.55
CA ALA A 69 -3.58 -1.48 -22.57
C ALA A 69 -3.72 -0.58 -21.34
N ASP A 70 -4.91 -0.56 -20.73
CA ASP A 70 -5.25 0.22 -19.54
C ASP A 70 -5.27 -0.61 -18.26
N GLY A 71 -5.03 -1.92 -18.34
CA GLY A 71 -4.96 -2.83 -17.18
C GLY A 71 -6.32 -3.27 -16.62
N GLU A 72 -7.44 -2.96 -17.30
CA GLU A 72 -8.75 -3.53 -16.96
C GLU A 72 -8.80 -5.04 -17.25
N PHE A 73 -9.83 -5.71 -16.71
CA PHE A 73 -10.16 -7.12 -16.96
C PHE A 73 -9.11 -8.13 -16.49
N ASN A 74 -8.37 -7.79 -15.42
CA ASN A 74 -7.39 -8.70 -14.83
C ASN A 74 -7.99 -9.50 -13.67
N ASP A 75 -8.60 -8.82 -12.69
CA ASP A 75 -9.30 -9.46 -11.57
C ASP A 75 -10.75 -9.80 -11.98
N PRO A 76 -11.15 -11.08 -12.04
CA PRO A 76 -12.51 -11.48 -12.44
C PRO A 76 -13.63 -10.83 -11.62
N ASP A 77 -13.37 -10.56 -10.34
CA ASP A 77 -14.35 -10.01 -9.41
C ASP A 77 -14.40 -8.46 -9.45
N ASP A 78 -13.40 -7.83 -10.08
CA ASP A 78 -13.37 -6.39 -10.33
C ASP A 78 -12.62 -6.02 -11.61
N LYS A 79 -13.41 -5.80 -12.67
CA LYS A 79 -12.93 -5.34 -13.96
C LYS A 79 -11.95 -4.14 -13.85
N ALA A 80 -12.18 -3.20 -12.94
CA ALA A 80 -11.39 -1.96 -12.85
C ALA A 80 -10.18 -2.08 -11.90
N THR A 81 -10.05 -3.18 -11.15
CA THR A 81 -8.92 -3.34 -10.23
C THR A 81 -7.60 -3.35 -10.99
N GLY A 82 -6.68 -2.48 -10.56
CA GLY A 82 -5.37 -2.29 -11.16
C GLY A 82 -5.38 -1.67 -12.57
N SER A 83 -6.50 -1.10 -13.02
CA SER A 83 -6.50 -0.26 -14.22
C SER A 83 -5.84 1.10 -13.98
N SER A 84 -5.46 1.78 -15.06
CA SER A 84 -5.00 3.16 -15.00
C SER A 84 -6.11 4.08 -14.48
N GLY A 85 -5.78 4.92 -13.50
CA GLY A 85 -6.74 5.78 -12.81
C GLY A 85 -7.37 5.14 -11.58
N SER A 86 -6.99 3.91 -11.21
CA SER A 86 -7.39 3.29 -9.95
C SER A 86 -6.72 3.97 -8.73
N PHE A 87 -7.33 3.84 -7.56
CA PHE A 87 -6.80 4.40 -6.33
C PHE A 87 -5.56 3.64 -5.84
N PHE A 88 -4.59 4.35 -5.26
CA PHE A 88 -3.55 3.72 -4.45
C PHE A 88 -4.14 3.19 -3.13
N GLY A 89 -3.98 1.89 -2.87
CA GLY A 89 -4.24 1.30 -1.55
C GLY A 89 -3.30 1.79 -0.45
N ARG A 90 -3.48 1.31 0.78
CA ARG A 90 -2.61 1.64 1.92
C ARG A 90 -2.20 0.42 2.72
N ASN A 91 -0.99 0.45 3.28
CA ASN A 91 -0.54 -0.55 4.25
C ASN A 91 -0.58 -0.08 5.71
N VAL A 92 -0.68 1.24 5.91
CA VAL A 92 -0.79 1.88 7.23
C VAL A 92 -1.87 2.96 7.15
N LEU A 93 -2.61 3.14 8.24
CA LEU A 93 -3.65 4.16 8.31
C LEU A 93 -3.07 5.56 8.09
N PRO A 94 -3.77 6.44 7.36
CA PRO A 94 -3.28 7.78 7.06
C PRO A 94 -3.13 8.60 8.34
N HIS A 95 -2.02 9.33 8.44
CA HIS A 95 -1.80 10.35 9.46
C HIS A 95 -1.79 11.73 8.80
N LYS A 96 -2.60 12.66 9.32
CA LYS A 96 -2.72 14.00 8.74
C LYS A 96 -1.47 14.81 9.03
N GLN A 97 -0.83 15.30 7.97
CA GLN A 97 0.34 16.18 8.04
C GLN A 97 0.09 17.46 7.22
N ASN A 98 0.82 18.53 7.56
CA ASN A 98 0.71 19.81 6.86
C ASN A 98 1.47 19.76 5.54
N ASN A 99 0.78 20.07 4.44
CA ASN A 99 1.35 20.05 3.10
C ASN A 99 1.71 21.47 2.64
N LYS A 100 2.93 21.65 2.12
CA LYS A 100 3.41 22.88 1.48
C LYS A 100 3.62 22.66 -0.01
N ILE A 101 3.36 23.67 -0.83
CA ILE A 101 3.46 23.63 -2.30
C ILE A 101 4.74 24.36 -2.79
N GLU A 102 5.32 25.19 -1.92
CA GLU A 102 6.62 25.82 -2.08
C GLU A 102 7.50 25.41 -0.90
N LEU A 103 8.73 24.99 -1.20
CA LEU A 103 9.76 24.72 -0.22
C LEU A 103 10.86 25.76 -0.39
N ARG A 104 11.20 26.43 0.71
CA ARG A 104 12.32 27.37 0.80
C ARG A 104 13.36 26.77 1.74
N ALA A 105 14.62 26.85 1.32
CA ALA A 105 15.73 26.45 2.17
C ALA A 105 15.79 27.38 3.39
N ALA A 106 15.91 26.80 4.58
CA ALA A 106 16.13 27.56 5.79
C ALA A 106 17.52 28.23 5.73
N GLU A 107 17.66 29.40 6.34
CA GLU A 107 18.87 30.23 6.22
C GLU A 107 20.13 29.46 6.65
N GLU A 108 19.99 28.63 7.69
CA GLU A 108 21.07 27.84 8.28
C GLU A 108 21.70 26.84 7.30
N VAL A 109 20.94 26.38 6.30
CA VAL A 109 21.39 25.40 5.29
C VAL A 109 21.36 25.94 3.86
N ALA A 110 20.86 27.16 3.67
CA ALA A 110 20.62 27.73 2.35
C ALA A 110 21.89 27.77 1.50
N SER A 111 23.06 28.08 2.07
CA SER A 111 24.35 28.13 1.36
C SER A 111 24.72 26.78 0.71
N GLN A 112 24.27 25.67 1.29
CA GLN A 112 24.53 24.29 0.83
C GLN A 112 23.49 23.78 -0.18
N CYS A 113 22.36 24.50 -0.35
CA CYS A 113 21.30 24.09 -1.27
C CYS A 113 21.53 24.64 -2.70
N PRO A 114 21.53 23.80 -3.75
CA PRO A 114 21.59 24.26 -5.14
C PRO A 114 20.40 25.16 -5.52
N LEU A 115 19.20 24.83 -5.02
CA LEU A 115 17.99 25.64 -5.17
C LEU A 115 17.63 26.24 -3.81
N LYS A 116 17.52 27.57 -3.74
CA LYS A 116 17.12 28.27 -2.50
C LYS A 116 15.61 28.19 -2.27
N SER A 117 14.84 28.04 -3.34
CA SER A 117 13.43 27.73 -3.29
C SER A 117 12.99 27.00 -4.56
N PHE A 118 11.91 26.24 -4.45
CA PHE A 118 11.25 25.62 -5.61
C PHE A 118 9.76 25.38 -5.34
N ARG A 119 9.00 25.24 -6.42
CA ARG A 119 7.56 24.98 -6.42
C ARG A 119 7.26 23.69 -7.16
N PHE A 120 6.16 23.05 -6.79
CA PHE A 120 5.68 21.83 -7.43
C PHE A 120 4.16 21.74 -7.33
N TYR A 121 3.56 20.88 -8.15
CA TYR A 121 2.12 20.64 -8.09
C TYR A 121 1.76 19.77 -6.88
N LYS A 122 0.66 20.11 -6.19
CA LYS A 122 0.10 19.27 -5.13
C LYS A 122 -0.41 17.96 -5.73
N SER A 123 -0.22 16.85 -5.01
CA SER A 123 -0.92 15.59 -5.30
C SER A 123 -2.44 15.81 -5.29
N LYS A 124 -3.13 15.35 -6.34
CA LYS A 124 -4.58 15.50 -6.47
C LYS A 124 -5.29 14.56 -5.49
N GLU A 125 -5.86 15.14 -4.45
CA GLU A 125 -6.63 14.44 -3.43
C GLU A 125 -8.09 14.32 -3.87
N ILE A 126 -8.65 13.13 -3.76
CA ILE A 126 -10.03 12.82 -4.17
C ILE A 126 -10.79 12.32 -2.94
N GLN A 127 -12.01 12.82 -2.75
CA GLN A 127 -12.91 12.38 -1.69
C GLN A 127 -13.43 10.97 -1.97
N ILE A 128 -13.60 10.19 -0.91
CA ILE A 128 -14.02 8.79 -0.96
C ILE A 128 -15.05 8.58 0.14
N ASP A 129 -16.16 7.96 -0.21
CA ASP A 129 -17.26 7.74 0.74
C ASP A 129 -17.08 6.45 1.58
N ASN A 130 -16.38 5.43 1.04
CA ASN A 130 -16.36 4.06 1.58
C ASN A 130 -14.96 3.42 1.71
N GLY A 131 -13.92 4.20 2.04
CA GLY A 131 -12.59 3.64 2.29
C GLY A 131 -12.51 2.82 3.59
N ASP A 132 -11.64 1.81 3.63
CA ASP A 132 -11.48 0.99 4.83
C ASP A 132 -11.04 1.83 6.03
N ASN A 133 -11.48 1.43 7.24
CA ASN A 133 -11.08 2.07 8.50
C ASN A 133 -11.25 3.60 8.52
N GLY A 134 -12.25 4.11 7.81
CA GLY A 134 -12.58 5.54 7.78
C GLY A 134 -11.64 6.38 6.90
N ILE A 135 -10.94 5.79 5.94
CA ILE A 135 -10.16 6.53 4.93
C ILE A 135 -11.14 7.36 4.07
N LYS A 136 -11.03 8.69 4.15
CA LYS A 136 -11.93 9.64 3.47
C LYS A 136 -11.37 10.22 2.18
N THR A 137 -10.06 10.11 1.97
CA THR A 137 -9.41 10.64 0.77
C THR A 137 -8.33 9.71 0.24
N GLY A 138 -8.13 9.76 -1.07
CA GLY A 138 -7.13 8.97 -1.76
C GLY A 138 -6.53 9.69 -2.96
N PHE A 139 -5.60 9.00 -3.63
CA PHE A 139 -4.86 9.47 -4.78
C PHE A 139 -4.95 8.43 -5.88
N LEU A 140 -5.04 8.87 -7.14
CA LEU A 140 -5.10 7.96 -8.29
C LEU A 140 -3.71 7.65 -8.82
N ASN A 141 -3.50 6.39 -9.21
CA ASN A 141 -2.35 5.98 -9.99
C ASN A 141 -2.61 6.26 -11.48
N ARG A 142 -1.73 7.01 -12.14
CA ARG A 142 -1.86 7.30 -13.59
C ARG A 142 -1.22 6.23 -14.47
N ARG A 143 -0.67 5.18 -13.87
CA ARG A 143 -0.13 3.98 -14.53
C ARG A 143 -0.91 2.77 -14.05
N THR A 144 -0.75 1.66 -14.76
CA THR A 144 -1.24 0.35 -14.31
C THR A 144 -0.29 -0.19 -13.23
N PRO A 145 -0.78 -0.56 -12.03
CA PRO A 145 0.03 -1.25 -11.02
C PRO A 145 0.31 -2.73 -11.33
N TRP A 146 -0.38 -3.32 -12.31
CA TRP A 146 -0.11 -4.68 -12.76
C TRP A 146 1.30 -4.80 -13.36
N TRP A 147 1.99 -5.89 -12.99
CA TRP A 147 3.24 -6.31 -13.64
C TRP A 147 2.93 -7.40 -14.66
#